data_AF-A0A540KMY4-F1
#
_entry.id   AF-A0A540KMY4-F1
#
_cell.length_a   1.000
_cell.length_b   1.000
_cell.length_c   1.000
_cell.angle_alpha   90.00
_cell.angle_beta   90.00
_cell.angle_gamma   90.00
#
_symmetry.space_group_name_H-M   'P 1'
#
loop_
_entity.id
_entity.type
_entity.pdbx_description
1 polymer ?
#
loop_
_entity_poly.entity_id
_entity_poly.type
_entity_poly.pdbx_seq_one_letter_code
_entity_poly.pdbx_strand_id
1 'polypeptide(L)'
;MANEFKLGRMPGEDEVADWRGQEWELYLENLPKPIEPSQVVELNSRFRLAESKDYDVKVTFLLLAIASNCKDYLGEVERTLKEVGRKKYLVALYRALVEGNGNEEEKILAKQVFAAARETYHPIVQGGIETILNKHC
;
A
#
# COMPACT_ATOMS: atom_id res chain seq x y z
N MET A 1 -18.57 7.48 8.68
CA MET A 1 -17.85 6.75 7.61
C MET A 1 -16.69 5.88 8.08
N ALA A 2 -15.48 6.37 8.36
CA ALA A 2 -14.37 5.45 8.73
C ALA A 2 -14.63 4.66 10.04
N ASN A 3 -15.29 5.27 11.02
CA ASN A 3 -15.75 4.59 12.23
C ASN A 3 -16.89 3.58 11.99
N GLU A 4 -17.66 3.73 10.92
CA GLU A 4 -18.71 2.76 10.54
C GLU A 4 -18.13 1.55 9.83
N PHE A 5 -16.94 1.69 9.23
CA PHE A 5 -16.20 0.55 8.69
C PHE A 5 -15.82 -0.46 9.77
N LYS A 6 -15.54 0.00 11.00
CA LYS A 6 -15.35 -0.87 12.17
C LYS A 6 -16.59 -1.71 12.49
N LEU A 7 -17.77 -1.28 12.03
CA LEU A 7 -19.04 -1.99 12.18
C LEU A 7 -19.37 -2.84 10.93
N GLY A 8 -18.41 -3.01 10.01
CA GLY A 8 -18.58 -3.78 8.77
C GLY A 8 -19.30 -3.04 7.65
N ARG A 9 -19.62 -1.74 7.82
CA ARG A 9 -20.27 -0.95 6.78
C ARG A 9 -19.24 -0.32 5.85
N MET A 10 -19.17 -0.82 4.62
CA MET A 10 -18.47 -0.15 3.53
C MET A 10 -19.28 1.04 3.01
N PRO A 11 -18.61 2.10 2.50
CA PRO A 11 -19.32 3.20 1.86
C PRO A 11 -20.07 2.68 0.63
N GLY A 12 -21.27 3.22 0.42
CA GLY A 12 -22.04 2.97 -0.81
C GLY A 12 -21.43 3.71 -2.01
N GLU A 13 -21.66 3.24 -3.23
CA GLU A 13 -21.15 3.91 -4.44
C GLU A 13 -21.66 5.34 -4.56
N ASP A 14 -22.94 5.58 -4.25
CA ASP A 14 -23.54 6.92 -4.24
C ASP A 14 -22.91 7.86 -3.21
N GLU A 15 -22.43 7.31 -2.08
CA GLU A 15 -21.82 8.10 -1.00
C GLU A 15 -20.43 8.62 -1.37
N VAL A 16 -19.75 7.94 -2.30
CA VAL A 16 -18.37 8.24 -2.72
C VAL A 16 -18.28 8.69 -4.18
N ALA A 17 -19.42 8.86 -4.85
CA ALA A 17 -19.48 9.22 -6.27
C ALA A 17 -18.73 10.53 -6.58
N ASP A 18 -18.78 11.49 -5.67
CA ASP A 18 -18.12 12.80 -5.82
C ASP A 18 -16.71 12.85 -5.21
N TRP A 19 -16.25 11.76 -4.59
CA TRP A 19 -14.94 11.74 -3.95
C TRP A 19 -13.82 11.86 -4.96
N ARG A 20 -12.82 12.68 -4.62
CA ARG A 20 -11.58 12.83 -5.38
C ARG A 20 -10.44 12.17 -4.60
N GLY A 21 -9.24 12.29 -5.14
CA GLY A 21 -8.05 11.62 -4.61
C GLY A 21 -7.82 11.88 -3.12
N GLN A 22 -8.02 13.12 -2.67
CA GLN A 22 -7.80 13.49 -1.27
C GLN A 22 -8.86 12.89 -0.32
N GLU A 23 -10.14 12.86 -0.72
CA GLU A 23 -11.18 12.21 0.08
C GLU A 23 -10.92 10.70 0.21
N TRP A 24 -10.49 10.05 -0.88
CA TRP A 24 -10.09 8.65 -0.85
C TRP A 24 -8.86 8.40 0.03
N GLU A 25 -7.80 9.21 -0.09
CA GLU A 25 -6.61 9.13 0.77
C GLU A 25 -7.03 9.25 2.24
N LEU A 26 -7.79 10.29 2.58
CA LEU A 26 -8.26 10.53 3.95
C LEU A 26 -9.11 9.36 4.47
N TYR A 27 -10.01 8.81 3.66
CA TYR A 27 -10.82 7.67 4.04
C TYR A 27 -9.96 6.45 4.36
N LEU A 28 -9.08 6.07 3.45
CA LEU A 28 -8.19 4.91 3.60
C LEU A 28 -7.21 5.08 4.77
N GLU A 29 -6.72 6.30 5.00
CA GLU A 29 -5.84 6.59 6.13
C GLU A 29 -6.53 6.40 7.48
N ASN A 30 -7.82 6.74 7.56
CA ASN A 30 -8.64 6.65 8.77
C ASN A 30 -9.27 5.27 9.01
N LEU A 31 -9.13 4.33 8.07
CA LEU A 31 -9.55 2.95 8.31
C LEU A 31 -8.74 2.32 9.45
N PRO A 32 -9.34 1.38 10.21
CA PRO A 32 -8.59 0.55 11.14
C PRO A 32 -7.45 -0.16 10.40
N LYS A 33 -6.33 -0.33 11.08
CA LYS A 33 -5.16 -1.05 10.56
C LYS A 33 -4.72 -2.03 11.66
N PRO A 34 -4.88 -3.34 11.49
CA PRO A 34 -5.42 -4.05 10.30
C PRO A 34 -6.95 -3.97 10.14
N ILE A 35 -7.44 -4.28 8.94
CA ILE A 35 -8.81 -4.77 8.66
C ILE A 35 -8.74 -6.20 8.15
N GLU A 36 -9.89 -6.88 7.98
CA GLU A 36 -9.90 -8.23 7.43
C GLU A 36 -9.46 -8.24 5.95
N PRO A 37 -8.64 -9.21 5.49
CA PRO A 37 -8.22 -9.31 4.09
C PRO A 37 -9.40 -9.32 3.11
N SER A 38 -10.50 -9.99 3.46
CA SER A 38 -11.72 -10.02 2.64
C SER A 38 -12.31 -8.62 2.42
N GLN A 39 -12.22 -7.73 3.41
CA GLN A 39 -12.68 -6.35 3.30
C GLN A 39 -11.76 -5.52 2.39
N VAL A 40 -10.45 -5.78 2.39
CA VAL A 40 -9.52 -5.15 1.43
C VAL A 40 -9.90 -5.54 0.00
N VAL A 41 -10.18 -6.83 -0.23
CA VAL A 41 -10.56 -7.36 -1.54
C VAL A 41 -11.90 -6.77 -2.01
N GLU A 42 -12.90 -6.75 -1.14
CA GLU A 42 -14.21 -6.19 -1.47
C GLU A 42 -14.14 -4.68 -1.76
N LEU A 43 -13.33 -3.92 -1.00
CA LEU A 43 -13.11 -2.50 -1.24
C LEU A 43 -12.52 -2.24 -2.64
N ASN A 44 -11.49 -3.02 -3.02
CA ASN A 44 -10.92 -2.89 -4.36
C ASN A 44 -11.88 -3.34 -5.46
N SER A 45 -12.63 -4.42 -5.23
CA SER A 45 -13.59 -4.92 -6.22
C SER A 45 -14.64 -3.88 -6.59
N ARG A 46 -15.03 -3.02 -5.65
CA ARG A 46 -16.00 -1.94 -5.86
C ARG A 46 -15.36 -0.71 -6.48
N PHE A 47 -14.22 -0.27 -5.95
CA PHE A 47 -13.70 1.07 -6.24
C PHE A 47 -12.40 1.09 -7.07
N ARG A 48 -11.83 -0.08 -7.40
CA ARG A 48 -10.62 -0.24 -8.24
C ARG A 48 -9.44 0.62 -7.79
N LEU A 49 -9.22 0.68 -6.47
CA LEU A 49 -8.24 1.55 -5.84
C LEU A 49 -6.79 1.12 -6.15
N ALA A 50 -6.55 -0.18 -6.30
CA ALA A 50 -5.27 -0.76 -6.69
C ALA A 50 -4.86 -0.34 -8.11
N GLU A 51 -5.82 -0.09 -9.00
CA GLU A 51 -5.59 0.38 -10.37
C GLU A 51 -5.70 1.90 -10.51
N SER A 52 -5.84 2.64 -9.41
CA SER A 52 -5.99 4.10 -9.45
C SER A 52 -4.81 4.77 -10.15
N LYS A 53 -5.12 5.75 -11.02
CA LYS A 53 -4.12 6.62 -11.66
C LYS A 53 -3.55 7.67 -10.70
N ASP A 54 -4.24 7.89 -9.59
CA ASP A 54 -3.77 8.71 -8.50
C ASP A 54 -2.91 7.83 -7.57
N TYR A 55 -1.58 8.05 -7.61
CA TYR A 55 -0.64 7.28 -6.81
C TYR A 55 -0.76 7.55 -5.32
N ASP A 56 -1.29 8.70 -4.88
CA ASP A 56 -1.54 8.94 -3.46
C ASP A 56 -2.66 7.98 -2.97
N VAL A 57 -3.75 7.84 -3.74
CA VAL A 57 -4.81 6.84 -3.45
C VAL A 57 -4.28 5.42 -3.53
N LYS A 58 -3.62 5.07 -4.65
CA LYS A 58 -3.12 3.71 -4.91
C LYS A 58 -2.16 3.26 -3.82
N VAL A 59 -1.16 4.08 -3.48
CA VAL A 59 -0.17 3.73 -2.46
C VAL A 59 -0.84 3.62 -1.08
N THR A 60 -1.77 4.50 -0.75
CA THR A 60 -2.49 4.43 0.54
C THR A 60 -3.31 3.15 0.66
N PHE A 61 -3.96 2.71 -0.43
CA PHE A 61 -4.65 1.43 -0.49
C PHE A 61 -3.68 0.25 -0.34
N LEU A 62 -2.54 0.26 -1.04
CA LEU A 62 -1.54 -0.81 -0.94
C LEU A 62 -0.93 -0.90 0.47
N LEU A 63 -0.71 0.23 1.15
CA LEU A 63 -0.28 0.25 2.55
C LEU A 63 -1.32 -0.39 3.48
N LEU A 64 -2.61 -0.12 3.26
CA LEU A 64 -3.69 -0.78 3.98
C LEU A 64 -3.71 -2.29 3.74
N ALA A 65 -3.50 -2.72 2.49
CA ALA A 65 -3.45 -4.14 2.13
C ALA A 65 -2.30 -4.87 2.84
N ILE A 66 -1.09 -4.28 2.84
CA ILE A 66 0.08 -4.82 3.57
C ILE A 66 -0.22 -4.87 5.07
N ALA A 67 -0.70 -3.77 5.66
CA ALA A 67 -1.02 -3.71 7.08
C ALA A 67 -2.09 -4.74 7.50
N SER A 68 -2.95 -5.15 6.57
CA SER A 68 -4.02 -6.12 6.76
C SER A 68 -3.61 -7.56 6.39
N ASN A 69 -2.33 -7.81 6.09
CA ASN A 69 -1.81 -9.10 5.62
C ASN A 69 -2.56 -9.66 4.37
N CYS A 70 -3.07 -8.78 3.51
CA CYS A 70 -3.81 -9.17 2.31
C CYS A 70 -2.85 -9.47 1.15
N LYS A 71 -2.46 -10.74 1.01
CA LYS A 71 -1.43 -11.19 0.06
C LYS A 71 -1.80 -11.00 -1.42
N ASP A 72 -3.09 -10.93 -1.73
CA ASP A 72 -3.59 -10.77 -3.10
C ASP A 72 -3.01 -9.53 -3.81
N TYR A 73 -2.58 -8.52 -3.05
CA TYR A 73 -2.06 -7.27 -3.58
C TYR A 73 -0.53 -7.18 -3.61
N LEU A 74 0.21 -8.19 -3.17
CA LEU A 74 1.69 -8.16 -3.18
C LEU A 74 2.26 -7.99 -4.60
N GLY A 75 1.62 -8.60 -5.60
CA GLY A 75 1.99 -8.40 -7.01
C GLY A 75 1.79 -6.95 -7.48
N GLU A 76 0.75 -6.26 -6.99
CA GLU A 76 0.52 -4.86 -7.31
C GLU A 76 1.50 -3.94 -6.56
N VAL A 77 1.87 -4.29 -5.32
CA VAL A 77 2.95 -3.61 -4.57
C VAL A 77 4.26 -3.68 -5.36
N GLU A 78 4.64 -4.88 -5.82
CA GLU A 78 5.84 -5.07 -6.64
C GLU A 78 5.81 -4.23 -7.92
N ARG A 79 4.70 -4.29 -8.68
CA ARG A 79 4.53 -3.49 -9.89
C ARG A 79 4.69 -2.00 -9.60
N THR A 80 4.00 -1.52 -8.57
CA THR A 80 4.03 -0.11 -8.15
C THR A 80 5.45 0.34 -7.79
N LEU A 81 6.18 -0.45 -7.00
CA LEU A 81 7.56 -0.15 -6.62
C LEU A 81 8.48 -0.02 -7.84
N LYS A 82 8.30 -0.86 -8.87
CA LYS A 82 9.09 -0.79 -10.11
C LYS A 82 8.74 0.39 -11.01
N GLU A 83 7.51 0.90 -10.92
CA GLU A 83 7.01 2.01 -11.75
C GLU A 83 7.29 3.40 -11.15
N VAL A 84 7.18 3.54 -9.83
CA VAL A 84 7.26 4.87 -9.18
C VAL A 84 8.71 5.27 -8.88
N GLY A 85 9.05 6.54 -9.12
CA GLY A 85 10.34 7.13 -8.71
C GLY A 85 10.26 8.02 -7.46
N ARG A 86 9.06 8.33 -6.97
CA ARG A 86 8.86 9.33 -5.91
C ARG A 86 9.24 8.73 -4.55
N LYS A 87 10.20 9.36 -3.87
CA LYS A 87 10.70 8.94 -2.54
C LYS A 87 9.57 8.67 -1.53
N LYS A 88 8.50 9.50 -1.50
CA LYS A 88 7.33 9.33 -0.61
C LYS A 88 6.78 7.90 -0.72
N TYR A 89 6.50 7.44 -1.94
CA TYR A 89 5.85 6.17 -2.21
C TYR A 89 6.79 4.98 -1.95
N LEU A 90 8.01 5.06 -2.49
CA LEU A 90 9.01 4.01 -2.32
C LEU A 90 9.28 3.75 -0.83
N VAL A 91 9.61 4.80 -0.07
CA VAL A 91 9.93 4.66 1.36
C VAL A 91 8.74 4.11 2.15
N ALA A 92 7.52 4.56 1.86
CA ALA A 92 6.34 4.08 2.57
C ALA A 92 6.09 2.58 2.33
N LEU A 93 6.10 2.15 1.06
CA LEU A 93 5.86 0.74 0.71
C LEU A 93 6.97 -0.18 1.22
N TYR A 94 8.25 0.21 1.08
CA TYR A 94 9.35 -0.59 1.61
C TYR A 94 9.29 -0.74 3.13
N ARG A 95 8.94 0.31 3.87
CA ARG A 95 8.75 0.22 5.33
C ARG A 95 7.61 -0.73 5.67
N ALA A 96 6.45 -0.58 5.02
CA ALA A 96 5.30 -1.43 5.29
C ALA A 96 5.64 -2.92 5.10
N LEU A 97 6.37 -3.28 4.03
CA LEU A 97 6.78 -4.66 3.75
C LEU A 97 7.72 -5.27 4.80
N VAL A 98 8.54 -4.46 5.48
CA VAL A 98 9.58 -5.00 6.39
C VAL A 98 9.29 -4.79 7.88
N GLU A 99 8.44 -3.81 8.20
CA GLU A 99 8.02 -3.49 9.57
C GLU A 99 6.80 -4.34 10.01
N GLY A 100 6.12 -5.01 9.08
CA GLY A 100 5.03 -5.95 9.39
C GLY A 100 5.47 -7.07 10.34
N ASN A 101 4.51 -7.58 11.14
CA ASN A 101 4.73 -8.54 12.24
C ASN A 101 5.06 -9.98 11.76
N GLY A 102 6.10 -10.15 10.93
CA GLY A 102 6.74 -11.45 10.71
C GLY A 102 6.37 -12.18 9.42
N ASN A 103 5.92 -11.49 8.37
CA ASN A 103 5.73 -12.13 7.07
C ASN A 103 7.04 -12.13 6.27
N GLU A 104 7.83 -13.20 6.41
CA GLU A 104 9.11 -13.38 5.71
C GLU A 104 8.98 -13.23 4.18
N GLU A 105 7.82 -13.58 3.62
CA GLU A 105 7.50 -13.40 2.20
C GLU A 105 7.57 -11.93 1.76
N GLU A 106 7.06 -11.00 2.57
CA GLU A 106 7.08 -9.56 2.27
C GLU A 106 8.51 -8.99 2.31
N LYS A 107 9.33 -9.49 3.24
CA LYS A 107 10.75 -9.13 3.31
C LYS A 107 11.54 -9.66 2.12
N ILE A 108 11.28 -10.91 1.71
CA ILE A 108 11.87 -11.51 0.51
C ILE A 108 11.47 -10.69 -0.72
N LEU A 109 10.18 -10.36 -0.86
CA LEU A 109 9.69 -9.50 -1.94
C LEU A 109 10.40 -8.15 -1.94
N ALA A 110 10.50 -7.48 -0.79
CA ALA A 110 11.18 -6.20 -0.68
C ALA A 110 12.64 -6.28 -1.16
N LYS A 111 13.40 -7.32 -0.74
CA LYS A 111 14.78 -7.56 -1.21
C LYS A 111 14.84 -7.79 -2.72
N GLN A 112 13.97 -8.64 -3.25
CA GLN A 112 13.95 -8.98 -4.68
C GLN A 112 13.61 -7.77 -5.55
N VAL A 113 12.57 -7.02 -5.19
CA VAL A 113 12.14 -5.83 -5.92
C VAL A 113 13.21 -4.74 -5.84
N PHE A 114 13.81 -4.53 -4.67
CA PHE A 114 14.91 -3.57 -4.55
C PHE A 114 16.08 -3.95 -5.44
N ALA A 115 16.53 -5.22 -5.43
CA ALA A 115 17.61 -5.66 -6.31
C ALA A 115 17.30 -5.41 -7.80
N ALA A 116 16.06 -5.65 -8.23
CA ALA A 116 15.65 -5.47 -9.62
C ALA A 116 15.47 -4.00 -10.04
N ALA A 117 14.99 -3.14 -9.14
CA ALA A 117 14.65 -1.74 -9.46
C ALA A 117 15.68 -0.71 -8.97
N ARG A 118 16.66 -1.11 -8.15
CA ARG A 118 17.65 -0.22 -7.52
C ARG A 118 18.25 0.79 -8.50
N GLU A 119 18.65 0.33 -9.69
CA GLU A 119 19.32 1.17 -10.69
C GLU A 119 18.41 2.26 -11.27
N THR A 120 17.08 2.08 -11.22
CA THR A 120 16.12 3.09 -11.69
C THR A 120 15.82 4.15 -10.62
N TYR A 121 16.09 3.85 -9.35
CA TYR A 121 15.87 4.78 -8.25
C TYR A 121 16.97 5.84 -8.17
N HIS A 122 16.61 7.04 -7.75
CA HIS A 122 17.58 8.09 -7.45
C HIS A 122 18.54 7.64 -6.30
N PRO A 123 19.85 7.92 -6.35
CA PRO A 123 20.82 7.44 -5.36
C PRO A 123 20.47 7.76 -3.90
N ILE A 124 19.93 8.96 -3.65
CA ILE A 124 19.44 9.36 -2.31
C ILE A 124 18.33 8.42 -1.79
N VAL A 125 17.47 7.95 -2.68
CA VAL A 125 16.38 7.03 -2.33
C VAL A 125 16.93 5.63 -2.11
N GLN A 126 17.88 5.18 -2.93
CA GLN A 126 18.56 3.89 -2.77
C GLN A 126 19.15 3.72 -1.36
N GLY A 127 19.95 4.70 -0.90
CA GLY A 127 20.56 4.64 0.43
C GLY A 127 19.53 4.63 1.57
N GLY A 128 18.39 5.33 1.38
CA GLY A 128 17.28 5.31 2.32
C GLY A 128 16.61 3.93 2.40
N ILE A 129 16.37 3.28 1.26
CA ILE A 129 15.78 1.94 1.20
C ILE A 129 16.75 0.89 1.75
N GLU A 130 18.04 0.96 1.43
CA GLU A 130 19.05 0.07 2.03
C GLU A 130 19.05 0.12 3.54
N THR A 131 18.98 1.32 4.11
CA THR A 131 18.94 1.49 5.57
C THR A 131 17.70 0.81 6.16
N ILE A 132 16.56 0.89 5.47
CA ILE A 132 15.32 0.21 5.88
C ILE A 132 15.50 -1.31 5.80
N LEU A 133 16.00 -1.84 4.68
CA LEU A 133 16.19 -3.27 4.48
C LEU A 133 17.18 -3.87 5.49
N ASN A 134 18.34 -3.25 5.68
CA ASN A 134 19.39 -3.72 6.60
C ASN A 134 18.95 -3.72 8.07
N LYS A 135 17.99 -2.86 8.44
CA LYS A 135 17.50 -2.79 9.82
C LYS A 135 16.50 -3.90 10.14
N HIS A 136 15.75 -4.37 9.14
CA HIS A 136 14.57 -5.21 9.35
C HIS A 136 14.68 -6.62 8.73
N CYS A 137 15.69 -6.87 7.91
CA CYS A 137 15.87 -8.12 7.17
C CYS A 137 17.32 -8.62 7.21
#